data_AF-A0A285QIQ4-F1
#
_entry.id   AF-A0A285QIQ4-F1
#
_cell.length_a   1.000
_cell.length_b   1.000
_cell.length_c   1.000
_cell.angle_alpha   90.00
_cell.angle_beta   90.00
_cell.angle_gamma   90.00
#
_symmetry.space_group_name_H-M   'P 1'
#
loop_
_entity.id
_entity.type
_entity.pdbx_description
1 polymer ?
#
loop_
_entity_poly.entity_id
_entity_poly.type
_entity_poly.pdbx_seq_one_letter_code
_entity_poly.pdbx_strand_id
1 'polypeptide(L)'
;MRDQHFIPRSLRDEIRRHVVGYQVSRLAHLAKESMDEDGKAPLAIKYTSAMYARGYRNGMGRLQISATPGFTWGDATYVTPLAFPISSAIFGRVGVVAGFDPEYWLVYDATERLPQELYMAWVGFQPRRNQLLLTCHSQLANQFMRNLFRTAFQIDCVLFRPDQRNRWYSGPNDVWMAVSDWDGNRELVKEGGSSCFSHERIAVIVEEEFKEVHHDLRRNALIGPISRREPDRDLMLKIRGAYARGEYVHLYA
;
A
#
# COMPACT_ATOMS: atom_id res chain seq x y z
N MET A 1 21.81 12.86 9.40
CA MET A 1 21.51 13.70 8.22
C MET A 1 22.79 14.34 7.60
N ARG A 2 23.77 13.58 7.10
CA ARG A 2 24.98 14.15 6.43
C ARG A 2 25.20 13.69 4.98
N ASP A 3 24.45 12.69 4.51
CA ASP A 3 24.89 11.84 3.39
C ASP A 3 24.36 12.26 2.01
N GLN A 4 23.65 13.38 1.89
CA GLN A 4 23.14 13.89 0.60
C GLN A 4 24.26 14.38 -0.37
N HIS A 5 25.52 14.36 0.04
CA HIS A 5 26.65 14.93 -0.71
C HIS A 5 27.02 14.20 -2.01
N PHE A 6 26.49 12.99 -2.25
CA PHE A 6 26.89 12.15 -3.38
C PHE A 6 26.03 12.28 -4.67
N ILE A 7 24.93 13.06 -4.64
CA ILE A 7 24.06 13.25 -5.83
C ILE A 7 24.22 14.63 -6.46
N PRO A 8 24.23 14.76 -7.81
CA PRO A 8 24.21 16.05 -8.49
C PRO A 8 23.02 16.92 -8.07
N ARG A 9 23.22 18.24 -7.98
CA ARG A 9 22.14 19.20 -7.64
C ARG A 9 20.98 19.10 -8.63
N SER A 10 21.26 19.07 -9.93
CA SER A 10 20.26 18.90 -10.98
C SER A 10 19.36 17.69 -10.74
N LEU A 11 19.92 16.51 -10.46
CA LEU A 11 19.14 15.31 -10.15
C LEU A 11 18.33 15.45 -8.85
N ARG A 12 18.90 16.06 -7.80
CA ARG A 12 18.17 16.31 -6.54
C ARG A 12 16.96 17.21 -6.76
N ASP A 13 17.11 18.26 -7.56
CA ASP A 13 16.08 19.26 -7.79
C ASP A 13 15.06 18.79 -8.86
N GLU A 14 15.45 17.88 -9.76
CA GLU A 14 14.55 17.11 -10.63
C GLU A 14 13.66 16.15 -9.83
N ILE A 15 14.24 15.38 -8.88
CA ILE A 15 13.47 14.51 -7.98
C ILE A 15 12.49 15.33 -7.14
N ARG A 16 12.93 16.47 -6.58
CA ARG A 16 12.07 17.38 -5.80
C ARG A 16 10.89 17.92 -6.60
N ARG A 17 11.03 18.17 -7.91
CA ARG A 17 9.89 18.55 -8.77
C ARG A 17 8.88 17.41 -9.00
N HIS A 18 9.24 16.17 -8.68
CA HIS A 18 8.37 14.99 -8.75
C HIS A 18 7.94 14.46 -7.37
N VAL A 19 8.40 15.08 -6.28
CA VAL A 19 7.90 14.90 -4.90
C VAL A 19 6.97 16.07 -4.62
N VAL A 20 5.68 15.89 -4.90
CA VAL A 20 4.69 16.97 -4.96
C VAL A 20 3.75 16.93 -3.77
N GLY A 21 3.23 18.08 -3.34
CA GLY A 21 2.20 18.13 -2.30
C GLY A 21 0.91 17.44 -2.75
N TYR A 22 0.26 16.73 -1.82
CA TYR A 22 -0.96 15.93 -2.04
C TYR A 22 -1.97 16.58 -3.00
N GLN A 23 -2.31 17.85 -2.80
CA GLN A 23 -3.34 18.60 -3.52
C GLN A 23 -3.14 18.66 -5.06
N VAL A 24 -1.92 18.51 -5.55
CA VAL A 24 -1.58 18.48 -7.00
C VAL A 24 -1.11 17.10 -7.48
N SER A 25 -1.23 16.08 -6.64
CA SER A 25 -0.79 14.72 -6.91
C SER A 25 -1.93 13.83 -7.43
N ARG A 26 -1.58 12.69 -8.05
CA ARG A 26 -2.53 11.62 -8.38
C ARG A 26 -3.31 11.12 -7.15
N LEU A 27 -2.75 11.23 -5.94
CA LEU A 27 -3.43 10.82 -4.70
C LEU A 27 -4.67 11.67 -4.41
N ALA A 28 -4.72 12.96 -4.77
CA ALA A 28 -5.92 13.77 -4.58
C ALA A 28 -7.14 13.25 -5.36
N HIS A 29 -6.91 12.76 -6.59
CA HIS A 29 -7.95 12.12 -7.39
C HIS A 29 -8.41 10.79 -6.78
N LEU A 30 -7.46 9.92 -6.41
CA LEU A 30 -7.75 8.61 -5.81
C LEU A 30 -8.42 8.73 -4.43
N ALA A 31 -8.03 9.71 -3.63
CA ALA A 31 -8.63 10.04 -2.35
C ALA A 31 -10.09 10.51 -2.52
N LYS A 32 -10.34 11.43 -3.47
CA LYS A 32 -11.69 11.92 -3.79
C LYS A 32 -12.63 10.81 -4.28
N GLU A 33 -12.13 9.83 -5.03
CA GLU A 33 -12.89 8.63 -5.41
C GLU A 33 -13.16 7.73 -4.19
N SER A 34 -12.16 7.59 -3.31
CA SER A 34 -12.15 6.69 -2.15
C SER A 34 -12.74 7.25 -0.85
N MET A 35 -13.43 8.40 -0.87
CA MET A 35 -14.03 9.00 0.34
C MET A 35 -14.95 8.03 1.10
N ASP A 36 -15.20 8.30 2.38
CA ASP A 36 -16.22 7.63 3.18
C ASP A 36 -17.66 7.97 2.72
N GLU A 37 -18.66 7.49 3.47
CA GLU A 37 -20.08 7.71 3.15
C GLU A 37 -20.53 9.16 3.45
N ASP A 38 -19.89 9.82 4.42
CA ASP A 38 -20.14 11.21 4.79
C ASP A 38 -19.39 12.24 3.91
N GLY A 39 -18.39 11.82 3.14
CA GLY A 39 -17.50 12.70 2.39
C GLY A 39 -16.47 13.45 3.25
N LYS A 40 -16.13 12.94 4.45
CA LYS A 40 -15.24 13.57 5.44
C LYS A 40 -13.78 13.14 5.26
N ALA A 41 -13.51 11.86 5.06
CA ALA A 41 -12.16 11.32 4.97
C ALA A 41 -11.98 10.32 3.80
N PRO A 42 -10.82 10.29 3.12
CA PRO A 42 -10.50 9.25 2.16
C PRO A 42 -10.20 7.92 2.87
N LEU A 43 -10.67 6.82 2.29
CA LEU A 43 -10.49 5.47 2.80
C LEU A 43 -9.44 4.70 2.02
N ALA A 44 -8.63 3.94 2.75
CA ALA A 44 -7.72 2.94 2.22
C ALA A 44 -8.04 1.56 2.79
N ILE A 45 -7.65 0.50 2.08
CA ILE A 45 -7.85 -0.89 2.49
C ILE A 45 -6.51 -1.66 2.51
N LYS A 46 -6.33 -2.50 3.54
CA LYS A 46 -5.22 -3.43 3.69
C LYS A 46 -5.76 -4.85 3.91
N TYR A 47 -5.38 -5.79 3.05
CA TYR A 47 -5.68 -7.20 3.29
C TYR A 47 -4.64 -7.82 4.21
N THR A 48 -5.11 -8.63 5.17
CA THR A 48 -4.28 -9.34 6.14
C THR A 48 -4.74 -10.80 6.31
N SER A 49 -3.85 -11.63 6.85
CA SER A 49 -4.19 -13.00 7.26
C SER A 49 -5.19 -12.96 8.42
N ALA A 50 -6.17 -13.88 8.40
CA ALA A 50 -7.23 -13.96 9.42
C ALA A 50 -6.69 -14.08 10.86
N MET A 51 -5.51 -14.68 11.05
CA MET A 51 -4.84 -14.76 12.35
C MET A 51 -4.52 -13.38 12.97
N TYR A 52 -4.25 -12.37 12.15
CA TYR A 52 -3.95 -11.00 12.57
C TYR A 52 -5.19 -10.09 12.58
N ALA A 53 -6.32 -10.55 12.05
CA ALA A 53 -7.56 -9.77 11.99
C ALA A 53 -8.13 -9.41 13.37
N ARG A 54 -7.83 -10.21 14.40
CA ARG A 54 -8.43 -10.10 15.76
C ARG A 54 -8.34 -8.70 16.38
N GLY A 55 -7.26 -7.95 16.13
CA GLY A 55 -7.10 -6.59 16.68
C GLY A 55 -8.12 -5.57 16.13
N TYR A 56 -8.49 -5.71 14.86
CA TYR A 56 -9.34 -4.76 14.14
C TYR A 56 -10.85 -4.99 14.39
N ARG A 57 -11.24 -6.15 14.95
CA ARG A 57 -12.64 -6.50 15.24
C ARG A 57 -13.32 -5.50 16.19
N ASN A 58 -12.56 -4.86 17.07
CA ASN A 58 -13.05 -3.92 18.07
C ASN A 58 -12.59 -2.47 17.81
N GLY A 59 -12.01 -2.16 16.64
CA GLY A 59 -11.49 -0.83 16.33
C GLY A 59 -10.27 -0.39 17.17
N MET A 60 -9.58 -1.32 17.86
CA MET A 60 -8.43 -1.02 18.72
C MET A 60 -7.07 -1.38 18.07
N GLY A 61 -7.07 -2.11 16.96
CA GLY A 61 -5.86 -2.49 16.23
C GLY A 61 -5.49 -1.44 15.20
N ARG A 62 -4.24 -0.96 15.21
CA ARG A 62 -3.72 -0.01 14.21
C ARG A 62 -3.09 -0.74 13.02
N LEU A 63 -3.19 -0.19 11.80
CA LEU A 63 -2.55 -0.79 10.62
C LEU A 63 -1.04 -0.93 10.85
N GLN A 64 -0.51 -2.15 10.74
CA GLN A 64 0.91 -2.39 11.03
C GLN A 64 1.83 -1.93 9.90
N ILE A 65 2.94 -1.28 10.26
CA ILE A 65 4.06 -0.94 9.38
C ILE A 65 4.79 -2.23 9.01
N SER A 66 5.01 -2.46 7.70
CA SER A 66 5.65 -3.68 7.20
C SER A 66 7.18 -3.54 7.20
N ALA A 67 7.84 -4.01 8.26
CA ALA A 67 9.31 -4.04 8.39
C ALA A 67 10.01 -5.15 7.57
N THR A 68 9.28 -5.94 6.79
CA THR A 68 9.81 -7.18 6.19
C THR A 68 10.64 -6.88 4.92
N PRO A 69 11.88 -7.37 4.81
CA PRO A 69 12.65 -7.30 3.57
C PRO A 69 11.88 -7.90 2.39
N GLY A 70 11.86 -7.19 1.27
CA GLY A 70 11.14 -7.60 0.05
C GLY A 70 9.83 -6.85 -0.23
N PHE A 71 9.29 -6.08 0.72
CA PHE A 71 8.25 -5.09 0.42
C PHE A 71 8.81 -3.96 -0.46
N THR A 72 8.08 -3.56 -1.51
CA THR A 72 8.70 -2.86 -2.64
C THR A 72 9.29 -1.49 -2.31
N TRP A 73 8.69 -0.66 -1.45
CA TRP A 73 9.24 0.66 -1.07
C TRP A 73 9.97 0.70 0.29
N GLY A 74 10.26 -0.47 0.87
CA GLY A 74 10.87 -0.62 2.19
C GLY A 74 9.85 -0.51 3.33
N ASP A 75 10.26 0.05 4.47
CA ASP A 75 9.45 0.08 5.71
C ASP A 75 8.29 1.07 5.56
N ALA A 76 7.06 0.56 5.40
CA ALA A 76 5.89 1.39 5.13
C ALA A 76 4.60 0.68 5.51
N THR A 77 3.54 1.46 5.70
CA THR A 77 2.18 0.93 5.83
C THR A 77 1.59 0.76 4.43
N TYR A 78 1.69 -0.46 3.90
CA TYR A 78 1.17 -0.83 2.58
C TYR A 78 -0.35 -0.97 2.59
N VAL A 79 -1.01 -0.21 1.71
CA VAL A 79 -2.47 -0.17 1.54
C VAL A 79 -2.82 0.07 0.06
N THR A 80 -4.10 -0.03 -0.29
CA THR A 80 -4.64 0.43 -1.59
C THR A 80 -5.76 1.46 -1.34
N PRO A 81 -5.94 2.50 -2.17
CA PRO A 81 -7.13 3.34 -2.10
C PRO A 81 -8.39 2.50 -2.26
N LEU A 82 -9.51 2.87 -1.64
CA LEU A 82 -10.75 2.10 -1.76
C LEU A 82 -11.30 2.02 -3.19
N ALA A 83 -10.88 2.93 -4.08
CA ALA A 83 -11.10 2.87 -5.53
C ALA A 83 -10.54 1.59 -6.22
N PHE A 84 -9.60 0.87 -5.59
CA PHE A 84 -9.06 -0.42 -6.05
C PHE A 84 -9.28 -1.51 -4.97
N PRO A 85 -10.55 -1.82 -4.62
CA PRO A 85 -10.92 -2.41 -3.32
C PRO A 85 -10.41 -3.83 -3.07
N ILE A 86 -9.96 -4.54 -4.10
CA ILE A 86 -9.45 -5.93 -3.99
C ILE A 86 -8.00 -6.08 -4.46
N SER A 87 -7.33 -5.00 -4.88
CA SER A 87 -6.05 -5.12 -5.60
C SER A 87 -4.93 -5.80 -4.78
N SER A 88 -4.95 -5.60 -3.46
CA SER A 88 -4.01 -6.22 -2.51
C SER A 88 -4.51 -7.52 -1.86
N ALA A 89 -5.67 -8.07 -2.28
CA ALA A 89 -6.29 -9.26 -1.66
C ALA A 89 -5.53 -10.58 -1.85
N ILE A 90 -4.43 -10.58 -2.63
CA ILE A 90 -3.46 -11.69 -2.62
C ILE A 90 -2.77 -11.89 -1.26
N PHE A 91 -2.64 -10.84 -0.45
CA PHE A 91 -1.89 -10.88 0.81
C PHE A 91 -2.73 -11.30 2.03
N GLY A 92 -4.02 -11.60 1.86
CA GLY A 92 -4.88 -11.89 3.00
C GLY A 92 -6.26 -12.45 2.67
N ARG A 93 -7.08 -12.58 3.71
CA ARG A 93 -8.50 -12.94 3.63
C ARG A 93 -9.43 -11.98 4.38
N VAL A 94 -8.86 -11.03 5.12
CA VAL A 94 -9.62 -9.99 5.81
C VAL A 94 -9.14 -8.64 5.32
N GLY A 95 -10.04 -7.87 4.70
CA GLY A 95 -9.79 -6.49 4.30
C GLY A 95 -10.14 -5.54 5.44
N VAL A 96 -9.12 -4.88 5.96
CA VAL A 96 -9.24 -3.83 6.98
C VAL A 96 -9.26 -2.48 6.26
N VAL A 97 -10.34 -1.72 6.45
CA VAL A 97 -10.51 -0.37 5.91
C VAL A 97 -10.19 0.64 7.01
N ALA A 98 -9.57 1.76 6.63
CA ALA A 98 -9.18 2.83 7.53
C ALA A 98 -9.28 4.19 6.81
N GLY A 99 -9.62 5.25 7.56
CA GLY A 99 -9.51 6.62 7.07
C GLY A 99 -8.09 7.14 7.23
N PHE A 100 -7.62 7.96 6.28
CA PHE A 100 -6.33 8.66 6.36
C PHE A 100 -6.48 10.15 6.09
N ASP A 101 -5.57 10.97 6.61
CA ASP A 101 -5.49 12.40 6.30
C ASP A 101 -4.19 12.70 5.52
N PRO A 102 -4.30 12.99 4.21
CA PRO A 102 -3.17 13.31 3.37
C PRO A 102 -2.89 14.81 3.18
N GLU A 103 -3.56 15.73 3.88
CA GLU A 103 -3.54 17.19 3.56
C GLU A 103 -2.14 17.76 3.32
N TYR A 104 -1.17 17.38 4.15
CA TYR A 104 0.22 17.85 4.13
C TYR A 104 1.22 16.86 3.50
N TRP A 105 0.77 15.75 2.91
CA TRP A 105 1.67 14.70 2.44
C TRP A 105 2.45 15.11 1.18
N LEU A 106 3.75 14.83 1.19
CA LEU A 106 4.61 14.80 0.01
C LEU A 106 4.51 13.43 -0.68
N VAL A 107 3.99 13.45 -1.90
CA VAL A 107 3.65 12.27 -2.70
C VAL A 107 4.66 12.10 -3.83
N TYR A 108 5.16 10.88 -4.00
CA TYR A 108 6.01 10.48 -5.13
C TYR A 108 5.29 9.44 -5.99
N ASP A 109 5.02 9.77 -7.26
CA ASP A 109 4.23 8.90 -8.14
C ASP A 109 5.11 7.96 -8.99
N ALA A 110 5.53 6.84 -8.40
CA ALA A 110 6.22 5.77 -9.11
C ALA A 110 5.26 4.84 -9.90
N THR A 111 3.99 5.22 -10.13
CA THR A 111 3.15 4.56 -11.15
C THR A 111 3.54 4.98 -12.57
N GLU A 112 4.27 6.10 -12.69
CA GLU A 112 4.72 6.72 -13.94
C GLU A 112 6.22 6.53 -14.22
N ARG A 113 6.59 6.55 -15.50
CA ARG A 113 7.93 6.16 -15.97
C ARG A 113 9.05 7.10 -15.50
N LEU A 114 8.85 8.41 -15.60
CA LEU A 114 9.92 9.38 -15.30
C LEU A 114 10.32 9.32 -13.80
N PRO A 115 9.41 9.28 -12.82
CA PRO A 115 9.77 9.02 -11.42
C PRO A 115 10.51 7.68 -11.21
N GLN A 116 10.14 6.59 -11.91
CA GLN A 116 10.91 5.34 -11.83
C GLN A 116 12.35 5.52 -12.33
N GLU A 117 12.55 6.22 -13.45
CA GLU A 117 13.88 6.53 -13.99
C GLU A 117 14.69 7.46 -13.06
N LEU A 118 14.06 8.44 -12.41
CA LEU A 118 14.69 9.33 -11.45
C LEU A 118 15.13 8.61 -10.16
N TYR A 119 14.32 7.69 -9.64
CA TYR A 119 14.72 6.81 -8.54
C TYR A 119 15.92 5.95 -8.94
N MET A 120 15.90 5.33 -10.13
CA MET A 120 17.02 4.49 -10.62
C MET A 120 18.30 5.31 -10.86
N ALA A 121 18.18 6.55 -11.34
CA ALA A 121 19.30 7.48 -11.43
C ALA A 121 19.88 7.80 -10.05
N TRP A 122 19.04 8.08 -9.04
CA TRP A 122 19.48 8.31 -7.67
C TRP A 122 20.20 7.09 -7.07
N VAL A 123 19.68 5.87 -7.30
CA VAL A 123 20.34 4.61 -6.92
C VAL A 123 21.73 4.50 -7.54
N GLY A 124 21.88 4.92 -8.80
CA GLY A 124 23.14 4.90 -9.55
C GLY A 124 24.29 5.66 -8.86
N PHE A 125 23.99 6.68 -8.05
CA PHE A 125 24.96 7.47 -7.29
C PHE A 125 25.26 6.95 -5.88
N GLN A 126 24.53 5.96 -5.35
CA GLN A 126 24.74 5.52 -3.97
C GLN A 126 25.93 4.55 -3.83
N PRO A 127 26.83 4.71 -2.84
CA PRO A 127 28.04 3.89 -2.71
C PRO A 127 27.79 2.37 -2.61
N ARG A 128 26.61 1.94 -2.15
CA ARG A 128 26.24 0.53 -1.97
C ARG A 128 25.40 -0.06 -3.11
N ARG A 129 25.21 0.64 -4.24
CA ARG A 129 24.31 0.21 -5.35
C ARG A 129 24.55 -1.25 -5.81
N ASN A 130 25.79 -1.72 -5.82
CA ASN A 130 26.13 -3.07 -6.28
C ASN A 130 25.53 -4.16 -5.36
N GLN A 131 25.31 -3.87 -4.08
CA GLN A 131 24.73 -4.82 -3.12
C GLN A 131 23.25 -5.14 -3.42
N LEU A 132 22.56 -4.26 -4.16
CA LEU A 132 21.16 -4.42 -4.56
C LEU A 132 20.93 -5.54 -5.59
N LEU A 133 21.97 -5.90 -6.33
CA LEU A 133 21.90 -6.84 -7.46
C LEU A 133 22.82 -8.06 -7.27
N LEU A 134 23.97 -7.87 -6.61
CA LEU A 134 25.05 -8.87 -6.59
C LEU A 134 25.23 -9.57 -5.22
N THR A 135 24.19 -9.60 -4.38
CA THR A 135 24.24 -10.27 -3.07
C THR A 135 22.95 -11.02 -2.73
N CYS A 136 23.06 -12.05 -1.89
CA CYS A 136 21.93 -12.73 -1.27
C CYS A 136 21.11 -11.82 -0.32
N HIS A 137 21.65 -10.68 0.08
CA HIS A 137 20.97 -9.67 0.91
C HIS A 137 20.32 -8.54 0.08
N SER A 138 20.15 -8.74 -1.23
CA SER A 138 19.54 -7.78 -2.16
C SER A 138 18.19 -7.22 -1.69
N GLN A 139 17.33 -8.03 -1.06
CA GLN A 139 16.05 -7.57 -0.50
C GLN A 139 16.24 -6.53 0.61
N LEU A 140 17.11 -6.79 1.58
CA LEU A 140 17.45 -5.88 2.68
C LEU A 140 18.16 -4.63 2.17
N ALA A 141 19.04 -4.77 1.17
CA ALA A 141 19.70 -3.64 0.52
C ALA A 141 18.69 -2.72 -0.19
N ASN A 142 17.69 -3.29 -0.90
CA ASN A 142 16.65 -2.53 -1.58
C ASN A 142 15.71 -1.81 -0.60
N GLN A 143 15.32 -2.48 0.48
CA GLN A 143 14.59 -1.90 1.62
C GLN A 143 15.35 -0.69 2.19
N PHE A 144 16.62 -0.87 2.58
CA PHE A 144 17.46 0.21 3.09
C PHE A 144 17.57 1.40 2.12
N MET A 145 17.75 1.12 0.83
CA MET A 145 17.88 2.16 -0.21
C MET A 145 16.57 2.92 -0.44
N ARG A 146 15.41 2.26 -0.42
CA ARG A 146 14.10 2.91 -0.61
C ARG A 146 13.61 3.63 0.65
N ASN A 147 14.03 3.18 1.83
CA ASN A 147 13.96 3.98 3.05
C ASN A 147 14.82 5.25 2.94
N LEU A 148 16.11 5.11 2.61
CA LEU A 148 17.06 6.22 2.49
C LEU A 148 16.60 7.26 1.45
N PHE A 149 16.01 6.81 0.34
CA PHE A 149 15.38 7.69 -0.65
C PHE A 149 14.21 8.48 -0.03
N ARG A 150 13.25 7.81 0.59
CA ARG A 150 12.10 8.48 1.25
C ARG A 150 12.55 9.43 2.35
N THR A 151 13.51 9.06 3.20
CA THR A 151 14.09 9.96 4.22
C THR A 151 14.80 11.17 3.61
N ALA A 152 15.56 10.99 2.52
CA ALA A 152 16.32 12.08 1.88
C ALA A 152 15.42 13.13 1.22
N PHE A 153 14.22 12.74 0.76
CA PHE A 153 13.26 13.63 0.10
C PHE A 153 11.97 13.88 0.93
N GLN A 154 11.89 13.34 2.14
CA GLN A 154 10.75 13.46 3.08
C GLN A 154 9.42 13.00 2.46
N ILE A 155 9.42 11.86 1.77
CA ILE A 155 8.26 11.35 1.02
C ILE A 155 7.30 10.62 1.97
N ASP A 156 6.16 11.23 2.26
CA ASP A 156 5.09 10.69 3.10
C ASP A 156 4.33 9.54 2.41
N CYS A 157 4.17 9.57 1.08
CA CYS A 157 3.52 8.49 0.34
C CYS A 157 4.18 8.21 -1.02
N VAL A 158 4.44 6.94 -1.33
CA VAL A 158 4.80 6.50 -2.69
C VAL A 158 3.63 5.75 -3.32
N LEU A 159 3.17 6.23 -4.47
CA LEU A 159 2.22 5.52 -5.32
C LEU A 159 2.97 4.59 -6.28
N PHE A 160 2.49 3.37 -6.48
CA PHE A 160 3.12 2.41 -7.41
C PHE A 160 2.12 1.41 -7.98
N ARG A 161 2.46 0.79 -9.12
CA ARG A 161 1.65 -0.30 -9.73
C ARG A 161 1.79 -1.59 -8.90
N PRO A 162 0.82 -2.51 -8.93
CA PRO A 162 1.00 -3.89 -8.46
C PRO A 162 2.27 -4.52 -9.05
N ASP A 163 3.21 -4.88 -8.18
CA ASP A 163 4.45 -5.59 -8.52
C ASP A 163 4.22 -7.11 -8.54
N GLN A 164 3.48 -7.62 -7.56
CA GLN A 164 2.93 -8.97 -7.55
C GLN A 164 1.56 -8.98 -8.23
N ARG A 165 1.53 -9.24 -9.54
CA ARG A 165 0.29 -9.30 -10.33
C ARG A 165 -0.43 -10.64 -10.18
N ASN A 166 -1.74 -10.55 -10.02
CA ASN A 166 -2.66 -11.67 -9.97
C ASN A 166 -3.92 -11.34 -10.78
N ARG A 167 -4.26 -12.18 -11.75
CA ARG A 167 -5.32 -11.91 -12.76
C ARG A 167 -6.73 -11.72 -12.20
N TRP A 168 -6.97 -12.13 -10.95
CA TRP A 168 -8.26 -12.01 -10.29
C TRP A 168 -8.35 -10.70 -9.49
N TYR A 169 -7.30 -10.41 -8.71
CA TYR A 169 -7.29 -9.32 -7.74
C TYR A 169 -6.71 -8.01 -8.30
N SER A 170 -5.60 -8.03 -9.04
CA SER A 170 -4.94 -6.82 -9.54
C SER A 170 -5.19 -6.58 -11.03
N GLY A 171 -5.73 -5.42 -11.39
CA GLY A 171 -5.72 -4.92 -12.77
C GLY A 171 -4.40 -4.22 -13.15
N PRO A 172 -4.26 -3.78 -14.42
CA PRO A 172 -3.05 -3.12 -14.91
C PRO A 172 -2.94 -1.63 -14.53
N ASN A 173 -4.06 -1.02 -14.14
CA ASN A 173 -4.19 0.42 -13.84
C ASN A 173 -4.28 0.74 -12.35
N ASP A 174 -4.42 -0.30 -11.51
CA ASP A 174 -4.49 -0.21 -10.07
C ASP A 174 -3.27 0.50 -9.48
N VAL A 175 -3.48 1.16 -8.35
CA VAL A 175 -2.44 1.90 -7.60
C VAL A 175 -2.39 1.39 -6.17
N TRP A 176 -1.20 1.03 -5.72
CA TRP A 176 -0.87 0.71 -4.34
C TRP A 176 -0.13 1.88 -3.71
N MET A 177 -0.25 2.02 -2.39
CA MET A 177 0.36 3.09 -1.61
C MET A 177 1.32 2.50 -0.57
N ALA A 178 2.53 3.04 -0.49
CA ALA A 178 3.46 2.83 0.60
C ALA A 178 3.52 4.12 1.42
N VAL A 179 2.83 4.15 2.56
CA VAL A 179 2.77 5.33 3.45
C VAL A 179 3.88 5.25 4.49
N SER A 180 4.63 6.35 4.62
CA SER A 180 5.73 6.54 5.55
C SER A 180 5.22 7.12 6.87
N ASP A 181 5.42 6.39 7.97
CA ASP A 181 5.29 6.95 9.31
C ASP A 181 6.60 7.66 9.72
N TRP A 182 6.49 8.83 10.36
CA TRP A 182 7.63 9.61 10.84
C TRP A 182 7.58 9.82 12.35
N ASP A 183 8.76 9.82 12.98
CA ASP A 183 8.89 10.19 14.39
C ASP A 183 8.98 11.73 14.57
N GLY A 184 9.09 12.18 15.83
CA GLY A 184 9.26 13.60 16.16
C GLY A 184 10.54 14.26 15.62
N ASN A 185 11.52 13.47 15.14
CA ASN A 185 12.77 13.94 14.54
C ASN A 185 12.73 13.91 13.00
N ARG A 186 11.60 13.52 12.38
CA ARG A 186 11.46 13.23 10.94
C ARG A 186 12.36 12.08 10.46
N GLU A 187 12.67 11.12 11.35
CA GLU A 187 13.19 9.81 10.97
C GLU A 187 12.06 8.81 10.72
N LEU A 188 12.31 7.84 9.84
CA LEU A 188 11.30 6.88 9.38
C LEU A 188 11.02 5.83 10.45
N VAL A 189 9.76 5.71 10.88
CA VAL A 189 9.30 4.64 11.79
C VAL A 189 9.20 3.33 11.01
N LYS A 190 9.74 2.26 11.57
CA LYS A 190 9.97 1.00 10.84
C LYS A 190 9.08 -0.15 11.27
N GLU A 191 8.48 -0.07 12.46
CA GLU A 191 7.73 -1.16 13.09
C GLU A 191 6.57 -0.62 13.95
N GLY A 192 5.62 -1.50 14.29
CA GLY A 192 4.46 -1.16 15.10
C GLY A 192 3.25 -0.65 14.30
N GLY A 193 2.33 0.01 14.98
CA GLY A 193 1.10 0.54 14.39
C GLY A 193 1.25 1.95 13.83
N SER A 194 0.79 2.14 12.60
CA SER A 194 0.79 3.40 11.87
C SER A 194 -0.05 4.49 12.52
N SER A 195 0.40 5.74 12.41
CA SER A 195 -0.25 6.98 12.82
C SER A 195 -0.95 7.70 11.67
N CYS A 196 -0.61 7.36 10.43
CA CYS A 196 -1.19 7.93 9.22
C CYS A 196 -2.64 7.48 8.94
N PHE A 197 -3.14 6.51 9.72
CA PHE A 197 -4.47 5.92 9.58
C PHE A 197 -5.26 6.00 10.89
N SER A 198 -6.59 5.96 10.76
CA SER A 198 -7.52 5.99 11.88
C SER A 198 -8.76 5.15 11.60
N HIS A 199 -9.49 4.82 12.66
CA HIS A 199 -10.79 4.13 12.62
C HIS A 199 -10.72 2.77 11.91
N GLU A 200 -9.58 2.07 12.00
CA GLU A 200 -9.37 0.75 11.41
C GLU A 200 -10.46 -0.27 11.77
N ARG A 201 -11.17 -0.77 10.77
CA ARG A 201 -12.23 -1.77 10.92
C ARG A 201 -12.11 -2.86 9.87
N ILE A 202 -12.47 -4.08 10.25
CA ILE A 202 -12.76 -5.12 9.25
C ILE A 202 -14.00 -4.68 8.48
N ALA A 203 -13.92 -4.62 7.15
CA ALA A 203 -15.07 -4.34 6.28
C ALA A 203 -15.21 -5.36 5.13
N VAL A 204 -14.23 -6.25 4.94
CA VAL A 204 -14.25 -7.30 3.91
C VAL A 204 -13.79 -8.63 4.49
N ILE A 205 -14.55 -9.68 4.19
CA ILE A 205 -14.14 -11.08 4.40
C ILE A 205 -14.10 -11.74 3.02
N VAL A 206 -12.91 -12.23 2.62
CA VAL A 206 -12.73 -13.02 1.41
C VAL A 206 -12.97 -14.48 1.78
N GLU A 207 -14.11 -15.02 1.35
CA GLU A 207 -14.49 -16.41 1.64
C GLU A 207 -13.74 -17.35 0.71
N GLU A 208 -13.27 -18.49 1.21
CA GLU A 208 -12.59 -19.48 0.38
C GLU A 208 -13.60 -20.46 -0.23
N GLU A 209 -13.62 -20.59 -1.55
CA GLU A 209 -14.38 -21.67 -2.20
C GLU A 209 -13.77 -23.05 -1.87
N PHE A 210 -14.36 -23.71 -0.87
CA PHE A 210 -14.29 -25.15 -0.71
C PHE A 210 -15.34 -25.80 -1.61
N LYS A 211 -14.96 -26.88 -2.30
CA LYS A 211 -15.92 -27.74 -3.00
C LYS A 211 -15.83 -29.16 -2.48
N GLU A 212 -16.99 -29.77 -2.28
CA GLU A 212 -17.09 -31.21 -2.05
C GLU A 212 -16.62 -31.95 -3.30
N VAL A 213 -15.64 -32.83 -3.13
CA VAL A 213 -15.10 -33.70 -4.18
C VAL A 213 -15.26 -35.15 -3.69
N HIS A 214 -16.40 -35.75 -4.05
CA HIS A 214 -16.89 -37.05 -3.60
C HIS A 214 -17.16 -37.15 -2.08
N HIS A 215 -16.11 -37.24 -1.27
CA HIS A 215 -16.17 -37.45 0.18
C HIS A 215 -15.13 -36.59 0.95
N ASP A 216 -14.61 -35.55 0.30
CA ASP A 216 -13.49 -34.72 0.75
C ASP A 216 -13.80 -33.24 0.44
N LEU A 217 -13.52 -32.34 1.39
CA LEU A 217 -13.72 -30.89 1.23
C LEU A 217 -12.45 -30.25 0.70
N ARG A 218 -12.32 -30.22 -0.63
CA ARG A 218 -11.12 -29.67 -1.27
C ARG A 218 -11.24 -28.15 -1.38
N ARG A 219 -10.34 -27.47 -0.66
CA ARG A 219 -9.98 -26.07 -0.93
C ARG A 219 -9.59 -25.95 -2.40
N ASN A 220 -10.17 -25.03 -3.16
CA ASN A 220 -9.88 -24.87 -4.58
C ASN A 220 -8.54 -24.13 -4.82
N ALA A 221 -7.45 -24.65 -4.25
CA ALA A 221 -6.30 -23.89 -3.76
C ALA A 221 -5.29 -23.39 -4.82
N LEU A 222 -5.55 -23.59 -6.12
CA LEU A 222 -4.61 -23.31 -7.22
C LEU A 222 -5.14 -22.29 -8.24
N ILE A 223 -6.41 -21.93 -8.13
CA ILE A 223 -7.13 -21.08 -9.08
C ILE A 223 -7.91 -20.10 -8.20
N GLY A 224 -7.56 -18.80 -8.24
CA GLY A 224 -8.35 -17.75 -7.61
C GLY A 224 -9.72 -17.58 -8.27
N PRO A 225 -10.47 -16.51 -7.93
CA PRO A 225 -11.91 -16.49 -8.06
C PRO A 225 -12.58 -17.20 -9.24
N ILE A 226 -13.54 -18.06 -8.90
CA ILE A 226 -14.50 -18.59 -9.88
C ILE A 226 -15.59 -17.55 -10.12
N SER A 227 -15.92 -16.76 -9.09
CA SER A 227 -16.82 -15.61 -9.26
C SER A 227 -16.27 -14.62 -10.30
N ARG A 228 -17.17 -13.97 -11.02
CA ARG A 228 -16.80 -12.85 -11.88
C ARG A 228 -16.52 -11.64 -10.99
N ARG A 229 -15.28 -11.14 -10.99
CA ARG A 229 -14.89 -9.87 -10.34
C ARG A 229 -15.97 -8.81 -10.56
N GLU A 230 -16.57 -8.34 -9.47
CA GLU A 230 -17.48 -7.21 -9.50
C GLU A 230 -16.74 -5.95 -9.97
N PRO A 231 -17.41 -5.00 -10.65
CA PRO A 231 -16.80 -3.71 -10.97
C PRO A 231 -16.32 -3.01 -9.70
N ASP A 232 -15.06 -2.58 -9.69
CA ASP A 232 -14.41 -1.96 -8.52
C ASP A 232 -15.23 -0.81 -7.92
N ARG A 233 -15.95 -0.04 -8.75
CA ARG A 233 -16.88 1.02 -8.31
C ARG A 233 -18.03 0.50 -7.45
N ASP A 234 -18.68 -0.59 -7.86
CA ASP A 234 -19.87 -1.10 -7.19
C ASP A 234 -19.46 -1.77 -5.87
N LEU A 235 -18.34 -2.49 -5.89
CA LEU A 235 -17.74 -3.10 -4.72
C LEU A 235 -17.20 -2.06 -3.72
N MET A 236 -16.56 -0.98 -4.21
CA MET A 236 -16.15 0.17 -3.38
C MET A 236 -17.35 0.77 -2.64
N LEU A 237 -18.52 0.92 -3.29
CA LEU A 237 -19.73 1.43 -2.65
C LEU A 237 -20.26 0.48 -1.57
N LYS A 238 -20.29 -0.84 -1.84
CA LYS A 238 -20.65 -1.86 -0.83
C LYS A 238 -19.75 -1.78 0.40
N ILE A 239 -18.43 -1.74 0.20
CA ILE A 239 -17.44 -1.74 1.29
C ILE A 239 -17.48 -0.42 2.08
N ARG A 240 -17.68 0.71 1.41
CA ARG A 240 -17.84 2.03 2.04
C ARG A 240 -19.00 2.05 3.04
N GLY A 241 -20.18 1.60 2.61
CA GLY A 241 -21.35 1.52 3.48
C GLY A 241 -21.20 0.47 4.61
N ALA A 242 -20.56 -0.67 4.32
CA ALA A 242 -20.27 -1.67 5.34
C ALA A 242 -19.32 -1.13 6.42
N TYR A 243 -18.24 -0.44 6.03
CA TYR A 243 -17.29 0.21 6.93
C TYR A 243 -17.96 1.25 7.84
N ALA A 244 -18.84 2.09 7.28
CA ALA A 244 -19.59 3.09 8.03
C ALA A 244 -20.50 2.45 9.10
N ARG A 245 -21.27 1.42 8.71
CA ARG A 245 -22.21 0.71 9.61
C ARG A 245 -21.55 -0.30 10.57
N GLY A 246 -20.29 -0.69 10.32
CA GLY A 246 -19.61 -1.76 11.07
C GLY A 246 -19.98 -3.18 10.63
N GLU A 247 -20.41 -3.33 9.38
CA GLU A 247 -20.77 -4.59 8.73
C GLU A 247 -19.59 -5.14 7.91
N TYR A 248 -19.77 -6.33 7.32
CA TYR A 248 -18.77 -6.97 6.46
C TYR A 248 -19.33 -7.25 5.06
N VAL A 249 -18.57 -6.94 4.02
CA VAL A 249 -18.80 -7.46 2.67
C VAL A 249 -18.15 -8.83 2.56
N HIS A 250 -18.98 -9.85 2.31
CA HIS A 250 -18.51 -11.19 2.01
C HIS A 250 -18.18 -11.26 0.51
N LEU A 251 -16.89 -11.45 0.19
CA LEU A 251 -16.39 -11.64 -1.15
C LEU A 251 -16.25 -13.13 -1.44
N TYR A 252 -17.16 -13.66 -2.25
CA TYR A 252 -17.02 -14.94 -2.92
C TYR A 252 -15.89 -14.84 -3.93
N ALA A 253 -14.77 -15.46 -3.59
CA ALA A 253 -13.51 -15.42 -4.35
C ALA A 253 -13.19 -16.78 -4.97
#